data_AF-A0A8T7JJI7-F1
#
_entry.id   AF-A0A8T7JJI7-F1
#
_cell.length_a   1.000
_cell.length_b   1.000
_cell.length_c   1.000
_cell.angle_alpha   90.00
_cell.angle_beta   90.00
_cell.angle_gamma   90.00
#
_symmetry.space_group_name_H-M   'P 1'
#
loop_
_entity.id
_entity.type
_entity.pdbx_description
1 polymer ?
#
loop_
_entity_poly.entity_id
_entity_poly.type
_entity_poly.pdbx_seq_one_letter_code
_entity_poly.pdbx_strand_id
1 'polypeptide(L)'
;MLNWPQLSILIITLLTSIYSFADLDSDGDGFSDAKEISLGLNPYKNEFNEVPLSIIDILPTGGKLSFKSPDGRHIYFNGAAEMYDINQDSGLLENSRPTGAKAKSKFSVISPDGKHVYTTDSFNENYLNKYLRNIDTGELTLLTTFRNVGDINMLNIGPKGYIWFTTYSFGTTSLTKAILSDDGEITLEAMGSFPNAITHISFDIDDKYYLPQGNNVDWNTNAILYMNGNNIESKISSSQYIFRLVENFSLQKERFYVIAGPTASSFYLSLLNNNVVEFNSTTQPKTYVGKQSVINLLSDNSSRLIYALTINSVKAYRMFDPESGVISDAPKFFGEISLLDSRGGMGFTKHQDKLYVFSADKIYIINAGQAGIHPPICN
;
A
#
# COMPACT_ATOMS: atom_id res chain seq x y z
N MET A 1 25.03 58.00 2.63
CA MET A 1 24.69 57.45 1.30
C MET A 1 25.77 56.44 0.96
N LEU A 2 25.43 55.16 0.92
CA LEU A 2 26.35 54.12 0.43
C LEU A 2 26.55 54.36 -1.08
N ASN A 3 27.79 54.26 -1.55
CA ASN A 3 28.06 54.34 -2.99
C ASN A 3 27.67 53.02 -3.67
N TRP A 4 27.40 53.06 -4.97
CA TRP A 4 26.93 51.90 -5.75
C TRP A 4 27.73 50.61 -5.52
N PRO A 5 29.07 50.62 -5.43
CA PRO A 5 29.84 49.41 -5.13
C PRO A 5 29.53 48.78 -3.76
N GLN A 6 29.30 49.61 -2.73
CA GLN A 6 28.96 49.14 -1.38
C GLN A 6 27.52 48.62 -1.29
N LEU A 7 26.60 49.19 -2.06
CA LEU A 7 25.23 48.68 -2.21
C LEU A 7 25.21 47.31 -2.90
N SER A 8 26.02 47.12 -3.95
CA SER A 8 26.14 45.84 -4.66
C SER A 8 26.69 44.74 -3.75
N ILE A 9 27.71 45.02 -2.94
CA ILE A 9 28.27 44.05 -1.99
C ILE A 9 27.25 43.72 -0.89
N LEU A 10 26.54 44.73 -0.34
CA LEU A 10 25.52 44.49 0.68
C LEU A 10 24.34 43.66 0.15
N ILE A 11 23.89 43.92 -1.08
CA ILE A 11 22.83 43.15 -1.75
C ILE A 11 23.29 41.73 -2.06
N ILE A 12 24.52 41.53 -2.53
CA ILE A 12 25.08 40.18 -2.77
C ILE A 12 25.22 39.42 -1.45
N THR A 13 25.66 40.08 -0.37
CA THR A 13 25.85 39.43 0.95
C THR A 13 24.52 39.10 1.63
N LEU A 14 23.48 39.94 1.45
CA LEU A 14 22.12 39.62 1.90
C LEU A 14 21.48 38.52 1.04
N LEU A 15 21.70 38.52 -0.28
CA LEU A 15 21.21 37.46 -1.16
C LEU A 15 21.89 36.12 -0.83
N THR A 16 23.20 36.08 -0.59
CA THR A 16 23.89 34.84 -0.20
C THR A 16 23.50 34.35 1.19
N SER A 17 23.14 35.23 2.14
CA SER A 17 22.66 34.79 3.45
C SER A 17 21.22 34.26 3.42
N ILE A 18 20.35 34.85 2.59
CA ILE A 18 18.96 34.37 2.38
C ILE A 18 18.96 33.01 1.67
N TYR A 19 19.88 32.77 0.73
CA TYR A 19 20.02 31.44 0.10
C TYR A 19 20.54 30.37 1.08
N SER A 20 21.35 30.73 2.09
CA SER A 20 21.91 29.74 3.03
C SER A 20 20.92 29.15 4.03
N PHE A 21 19.81 29.84 4.33
CA PHE A 21 18.78 29.35 5.26
C PHE A 21 17.73 28.45 4.58
N ALA A 22 17.54 28.59 3.26
CA ALA A 22 16.55 27.81 2.52
C ALA A 22 17.00 26.35 2.29
N ASP A 23 18.31 26.12 2.25
CA ASP A 23 18.96 24.82 2.00
C ASP A 23 19.68 24.27 3.25
N LEU A 24 19.65 24.97 4.39
CA LEU A 24 20.21 24.44 5.65
C LEU A 24 19.39 23.22 6.06
N ASP A 25 20.05 22.13 6.44
CA ASP A 25 19.46 20.90 6.95
C ASP A 25 20.16 20.64 8.30
N SER A 26 19.60 21.23 9.34
CA SER A 26 20.26 21.41 10.64
C SER A 26 20.42 20.10 11.42
N ASP A 27 19.55 19.12 11.18
CA ASP A 27 19.61 17.81 11.83
C ASP A 27 20.12 16.68 10.91
N GLY A 28 20.30 16.97 9.61
CA GLY A 28 20.86 16.07 8.61
C GLY A 28 19.89 15.01 8.12
N ASP A 29 18.58 15.20 8.30
CA ASP A 29 17.55 14.25 7.88
C ASP A 29 17.18 14.37 6.38
N GLY A 30 17.80 15.32 5.68
CA GLY A 30 17.61 15.55 4.25
C GLY A 30 16.42 16.44 3.92
N PHE A 31 15.74 17.03 4.90
CA PHE A 31 14.85 18.17 4.72
C PHE A 31 15.59 19.46 5.08
N SER A 32 15.32 20.53 4.36
CA SER A 32 15.85 21.81 4.81
C SER A 32 15.03 22.36 5.97
N ASP A 33 15.66 23.09 6.87
CA ASP A 33 15.07 23.81 7.99
C ASP A 33 13.83 24.60 7.53
N ALA A 34 13.93 25.27 6.39
CA ALA A 34 12.83 26.04 5.82
C ALA A 34 11.65 25.14 5.44
N LYS A 35 11.91 23.95 4.90
CA LYS A 35 10.88 22.96 4.57
C LYS A 35 10.28 22.37 5.84
N GLU A 36 11.08 22.03 6.82
CA GLU A 36 10.61 21.53 8.12
C GLU A 36 9.70 22.54 8.82
N ILE A 37 10.12 23.81 8.91
CA ILE A 37 9.30 24.90 9.46
C ILE A 37 7.98 25.01 8.70
N SER A 38 7.99 24.90 7.36
CA SER A 38 6.76 24.96 6.56
C SER A 38 5.79 23.79 6.83
N LEU A 39 6.33 22.65 7.29
CA LEU A 39 5.58 21.46 7.68
C LEU A 39 5.23 21.44 9.18
N GLY A 40 5.61 22.46 9.95
CA GLY A 40 5.43 22.50 11.41
C GLY A 40 6.35 21.55 12.18
N LEU A 41 7.48 21.15 11.57
CA LEU A 41 8.53 20.29 12.12
C LEU A 41 9.60 21.12 12.85
N ASN A 42 10.48 20.47 13.62
CA ASN A 42 11.59 21.13 14.30
C ASN A 42 12.91 20.89 13.55
N PRO A 43 13.50 21.92 12.92
CA PRO A 43 14.73 21.80 12.14
C PRO A 43 15.94 21.21 12.84
N TYR A 44 15.93 21.22 14.17
CA TYR A 44 17.05 20.75 14.97
C TYR A 44 16.84 19.35 15.53
N LYS A 45 15.79 18.64 15.08
CA LYS A 45 15.42 17.35 15.61
C LYS A 45 14.95 16.44 14.50
N ASN A 46 15.77 15.43 14.22
CA ASN A 46 15.40 14.41 13.26
C ASN A 46 14.13 13.68 13.73
N GLU A 47 13.02 14.03 13.09
CA GLU A 47 11.69 13.48 13.35
C GLU A 47 11.39 12.28 12.46
N PHE A 48 12.41 11.85 11.69
CA PHE A 48 12.41 10.65 10.89
C PHE A 48 13.28 9.60 11.58
N ASN A 49 12.63 8.55 12.08
CA ASN A 49 13.34 7.41 12.61
C ASN A 49 13.93 6.60 11.45
N GLU A 50 15.13 6.98 11.03
CA GLU A 50 15.90 6.40 9.93
C GLU A 50 16.76 5.20 10.35
N VAL A 51 16.23 4.34 11.23
CA VAL A 51 16.97 3.12 11.57
C VAL A 51 17.07 2.22 10.31
N PRO A 52 18.28 1.77 9.95
CA PRO A 52 18.46 0.85 8.84
C PRO A 52 17.58 -0.39 8.99
N LEU A 53 17.03 -0.87 7.87
CA LEU A 53 16.26 -2.10 7.86
C LEU A 53 17.11 -3.24 8.41
N SER A 54 16.60 -3.90 9.44
CA SER A 54 17.24 -5.04 10.09
C SER A 54 16.18 -6.07 10.47
N ILE A 55 16.51 -7.35 10.28
CA ILE A 55 15.65 -8.45 10.77
C ILE A 55 15.80 -8.50 12.28
N ILE A 56 14.68 -8.34 12.97
CA ILE A 56 14.57 -8.43 14.43
C ILE A 56 14.28 -9.87 14.83
N ASP A 57 13.39 -10.54 14.11
CA ASP A 57 12.95 -11.89 14.44
C ASP A 57 12.46 -12.63 13.19
N ILE A 58 12.47 -13.96 13.26
CA ILE A 58 11.99 -14.85 12.20
C ILE A 58 11.15 -15.95 12.85
N LEU A 59 9.86 -15.96 12.55
CA LEU A 59 8.92 -16.97 13.04
C LEU A 59 8.54 -17.95 11.95
N PRO A 60 8.27 -19.22 12.27
CA PRO A 60 7.71 -20.16 11.31
C PRO A 60 6.28 -19.77 10.90
N THR A 61 5.90 -20.12 9.68
CA THR A 61 4.52 -20.05 9.19
C THR A 61 4.13 -21.33 8.50
N GLY A 62 2.82 -21.55 8.41
CA GLY A 62 2.24 -22.52 7.50
C GLY A 62 1.87 -21.94 6.13
N GLY A 63 2.20 -20.69 5.80
CA GLY A 63 1.86 -20.08 4.51
C GLY A 63 1.62 -18.56 4.49
N LYS A 64 0.73 -18.12 3.58
CA LYS A 64 0.66 -16.74 3.06
C LYS A 64 -0.10 -15.78 4.00
N LEU A 65 0.35 -14.53 4.07
CA LEU A 65 -0.39 -13.43 4.72
C LEU A 65 -1.81 -13.33 4.14
N SER A 66 -2.78 -13.28 5.03
CA SER A 66 -4.16 -12.94 4.71
C SER A 66 -4.39 -11.45 4.92
N PHE A 67 -4.26 -10.97 6.16
CA PHE A 67 -4.42 -9.55 6.51
C PHE A 67 -3.97 -9.31 7.97
N LYS A 68 -3.73 -8.04 8.31
CA LYS A 68 -3.62 -7.55 9.69
C LYS A 68 -4.99 -6.99 10.11
N SER A 69 -5.40 -7.20 11.36
CA SER A 69 -6.63 -6.57 11.84
C SER A 69 -6.50 -5.03 11.93
N PRO A 70 -7.58 -4.27 11.69
CA PRO A 70 -7.55 -2.79 11.76
C PRO A 70 -7.13 -2.26 13.13
N ASP A 71 -7.54 -2.94 14.20
CA ASP A 71 -7.14 -2.64 15.59
C ASP A 71 -5.65 -2.91 15.89
N GLY A 72 -4.91 -3.51 14.95
CA GLY A 72 -3.50 -3.80 15.10
C GLY A 72 -3.17 -4.87 16.14
N ARG A 73 -4.15 -5.68 16.57
CA ARG A 73 -3.94 -6.72 17.60
C ARG A 73 -3.56 -8.08 17.06
N HIS A 74 -3.91 -8.39 15.82
CA HIS A 74 -3.78 -9.73 15.28
C HIS A 74 -3.28 -9.71 13.83
N ILE A 75 -2.46 -10.69 13.45
CA ILE A 75 -2.12 -10.97 12.05
C ILE A 75 -2.64 -12.36 11.67
N TYR A 76 -3.43 -12.40 10.59
CA TYR A 76 -4.04 -13.60 10.05
C TYR A 76 -3.27 -14.10 8.84
N PHE A 77 -3.12 -15.41 8.73
CA PHE A 77 -2.48 -16.06 7.60
C PHE A 77 -3.24 -17.34 7.21
N ASN A 78 -2.84 -17.94 6.08
CA ASN A 78 -3.46 -19.17 5.57
C ASN A 78 -4.96 -19.06 5.32
N GLY A 79 -5.40 -17.96 4.71
CA GLY A 79 -6.82 -17.74 4.44
C GLY A 79 -7.61 -17.45 5.71
N ALA A 80 -6.95 -16.83 6.70
CA ALA A 80 -7.44 -16.57 8.06
C ALA A 80 -7.69 -17.82 8.92
N ALA A 81 -7.14 -18.97 8.57
CA ALA A 81 -7.22 -20.19 9.38
C ALA A 81 -6.36 -20.13 10.65
N GLU A 82 -5.29 -19.35 10.62
CA GLU A 82 -4.32 -19.21 11.72
C GLU A 82 -3.99 -17.73 11.96
N MET A 83 -3.55 -17.40 13.17
CA MET A 83 -3.15 -16.05 13.54
C MET A 83 -2.02 -16.00 14.56
N TYR A 84 -1.38 -14.85 14.63
CA TYR A 84 -0.52 -14.40 15.73
C TYR A 84 -1.16 -13.20 16.41
N ASP A 85 -0.92 -13.05 17.71
CA ASP A 85 -1.13 -11.78 18.41
C ASP A 85 0.04 -10.84 18.10
N ILE A 86 -0.25 -9.54 18.13
CA ILE A 86 0.76 -8.48 18.10
C ILE A 86 0.89 -7.93 19.52
N ASN A 87 2.05 -8.07 20.11
CA ASN A 87 2.38 -7.42 21.37
C ASN A 87 2.34 -5.90 21.17
N GLN A 88 1.43 -5.22 21.82
CA GLN A 88 1.15 -3.79 21.55
C GLN A 88 2.30 -2.86 21.97
N ASP A 89 3.19 -3.30 22.85
CA ASP A 89 4.31 -2.49 23.33
C ASP A 89 5.54 -2.63 22.44
N SER A 90 5.83 -3.85 21.97
CA SER A 90 7.04 -4.17 21.21
C SER A 90 6.83 -4.34 19.71
N GLY A 91 5.59 -4.55 19.27
CA GLY A 91 5.25 -4.96 17.91
C GLY A 91 5.72 -6.36 17.53
N LEU A 92 6.25 -7.16 18.46
CA LEU A 92 6.61 -8.55 18.18
C LEU A 92 5.36 -9.43 18.10
N LEU A 93 5.47 -10.56 17.40
CA LEU A 93 4.38 -11.51 17.27
C LEU A 93 4.46 -12.60 18.35
N GLU A 94 3.32 -12.96 18.92
CA GLU A 94 3.20 -13.95 19.97
C GLU A 94 1.97 -14.86 19.80
N ASN A 95 1.89 -15.94 20.57
CA ASN A 95 0.71 -16.82 20.69
C ASN A 95 0.10 -17.31 19.36
N SER A 96 0.91 -17.96 18.50
CA SER A 96 0.38 -18.58 17.28
C SER A 96 -0.73 -19.59 17.59
N ARG A 97 -1.89 -19.46 16.94
CA ARG A 97 -3.02 -20.37 17.15
C ARG A 97 -3.99 -20.40 15.96
N PRO A 98 -4.79 -21.47 15.81
CA PRO A 98 -5.89 -21.51 14.86
C PRO A 98 -6.98 -20.51 15.26
N THR A 99 -7.73 -20.01 14.27
CA THR A 99 -8.80 -19.02 14.49
C THR A 99 -10.18 -19.64 14.64
N GLY A 100 -10.35 -20.91 14.23
CA GLY A 100 -11.65 -21.57 14.06
C GLY A 100 -12.21 -21.52 12.64
N ALA A 101 -11.63 -20.71 11.74
CA ALA A 101 -11.96 -20.76 10.31
C ALA A 101 -11.45 -22.07 9.69
N LYS A 102 -12.34 -22.81 9.01
CA LYS A 102 -12.02 -24.12 8.44
C LYS A 102 -11.56 -24.07 6.98
N ALA A 103 -11.82 -22.98 6.28
CA ALA A 103 -11.50 -22.84 4.87
C ALA A 103 -9.99 -22.58 4.70
N LYS A 104 -9.30 -23.40 3.91
CA LYS A 104 -7.95 -23.09 3.37
C LYS A 104 -8.09 -22.06 2.26
N SER A 105 -8.62 -20.90 2.60
CA SER A 105 -9.11 -19.93 1.65
C SER A 105 -8.04 -19.46 0.67
N LYS A 106 -8.42 -19.32 -0.61
CA LYS A 106 -7.57 -18.68 -1.63
C LYS A 106 -7.42 -17.18 -1.36
N PHE A 107 -8.49 -16.53 -0.88
CA PHE A 107 -8.53 -15.10 -0.61
C PHE A 107 -9.35 -14.75 0.62
N SER A 108 -8.86 -13.81 1.41
CA SER A 108 -9.55 -13.37 2.61
C SER A 108 -9.34 -11.89 2.87
N VAL A 109 -10.37 -11.21 3.37
CA VAL A 109 -10.35 -9.78 3.72
C VAL A 109 -11.07 -9.54 5.04
N ILE A 110 -10.78 -8.43 5.71
CA ILE A 110 -11.42 -8.01 6.97
C ILE A 110 -12.12 -6.66 6.77
N SER A 111 -13.30 -6.50 7.36
CA SER A 111 -14.03 -5.23 7.35
C SER A 111 -13.22 -4.08 7.96
N PRO A 112 -13.39 -2.84 7.48
CA PRO A 112 -12.69 -1.68 8.05
C PRO A 112 -12.94 -1.49 9.55
N ASP A 113 -14.12 -1.87 10.04
CA ASP A 113 -14.47 -1.87 11.46
C ASP A 113 -13.83 -3.01 12.28
N GLY A 114 -13.15 -3.95 11.62
CA GLY A 114 -12.47 -5.09 12.23
C GLY A 114 -13.38 -6.19 12.78
N LYS A 115 -14.70 -6.12 12.56
CA LYS A 115 -15.66 -7.07 13.15
C LYS A 115 -15.93 -8.30 12.30
N HIS A 116 -15.75 -8.22 10.99
CA HIS A 116 -16.12 -9.28 10.06
C HIS A 116 -14.96 -9.69 9.18
N VAL A 117 -14.77 -11.01 9.03
CA VAL A 117 -13.79 -11.59 8.12
C VAL A 117 -14.52 -12.33 7.02
N TYR A 118 -14.06 -12.13 5.79
CA TYR A 118 -14.60 -12.75 4.60
C TYR A 118 -13.54 -13.65 3.98
N THR A 119 -13.91 -14.88 3.66
CA THR A 119 -12.97 -15.85 3.07
C THR A 119 -13.63 -16.58 1.92
N THR A 120 -12.91 -16.83 0.84
CA THR A 120 -13.35 -17.78 -0.19
C THR A 120 -13.10 -19.23 0.24
N ASP A 121 -13.76 -20.21 -0.36
CA ASP A 121 -13.27 -21.60 -0.28
C ASP A 121 -12.37 -21.91 -1.49
N SER A 122 -11.32 -22.69 -1.28
CA SER A 122 -10.35 -23.11 -2.29
C SER A 122 -10.78 -24.34 -3.09
N PHE A 123 -11.91 -24.98 -2.74
CA PHE A 123 -12.31 -26.25 -3.34
C PHE A 123 -13.67 -26.16 -4.01
N ASN A 124 -13.67 -25.92 -5.34
CA ASN A 124 -14.74 -26.17 -6.34
C ASN A 124 -16.15 -25.59 -6.11
N GLU A 125 -16.41 -25.01 -4.95
CA GLU A 125 -17.78 -24.77 -4.51
C GLU A 125 -18.19 -23.29 -4.60
N ASN A 126 -17.25 -22.39 -4.94
CA ASN A 126 -17.53 -20.98 -5.22
C ASN A 126 -18.31 -20.31 -4.06
N TYR A 127 -17.73 -20.40 -2.85
CA TYR A 127 -18.31 -19.87 -1.62
C TYR A 127 -17.61 -18.60 -1.15
N LEU A 128 -18.40 -17.71 -0.55
CA LEU A 128 -17.93 -16.62 0.28
C LEU A 128 -18.45 -16.84 1.70
N ASN A 129 -17.56 -17.06 2.65
CA ASN A 129 -17.90 -17.22 4.06
C ASN A 129 -17.77 -15.87 4.77
N LYS A 130 -18.72 -15.54 5.65
CA LYS A 130 -18.67 -14.39 6.56
C LYS A 130 -18.50 -14.90 7.99
N TYR A 131 -17.46 -14.44 8.65
CA TYR A 131 -17.16 -14.74 10.05
C TYR A 131 -17.31 -13.49 10.92
N LEU A 132 -17.79 -13.68 12.15
CA LEU A 132 -17.67 -12.69 13.22
C LEU A 132 -16.31 -12.88 13.91
N ARG A 133 -15.56 -11.79 14.06
CA ARG A 133 -14.30 -11.76 14.78
C ARG A 133 -14.53 -11.35 16.23
N ASN A 134 -13.99 -12.12 17.16
CA ASN A 134 -13.80 -11.67 18.53
C ASN A 134 -12.64 -10.66 18.55
N ILE A 135 -12.90 -9.41 18.97
CA ILE A 135 -11.89 -8.34 18.94
C ILE A 135 -10.73 -8.57 19.92
N ASP A 136 -11.02 -9.24 21.03
CA ASP A 136 -10.07 -9.48 22.11
C ASP A 136 -9.19 -10.69 21.80
N THR A 137 -9.79 -11.77 21.29
CA THR A 137 -9.08 -13.04 21.07
C THR A 137 -8.68 -13.28 19.61
N GLY A 138 -9.24 -12.53 18.68
CA GLY A 138 -9.05 -12.72 17.23
C GLY A 138 -9.75 -13.96 16.65
N GLU A 139 -10.44 -14.76 17.46
CA GLU A 139 -11.11 -15.97 16.99
C GLU A 139 -12.27 -15.64 16.04
N LEU A 140 -12.56 -16.56 15.11
CA LEU A 140 -13.53 -16.41 14.05
C LEU A 140 -14.69 -17.40 14.22
N THR A 141 -15.91 -16.87 14.31
CA THR A 141 -17.15 -17.65 14.33
C THR A 141 -17.87 -17.51 13.00
N LEU A 142 -18.11 -18.62 12.30
CA LEU A 142 -18.84 -18.59 11.03
C LEU A 142 -20.27 -18.10 11.26
N LEU A 143 -20.66 -17.02 10.57
CA LEU A 143 -22.03 -16.51 10.58
C LEU A 143 -22.85 -17.07 9.43
N THR A 144 -22.32 -16.99 8.20
CA THR A 144 -23.05 -17.43 7.00
C THR A 144 -22.09 -17.80 5.86
N THR A 145 -22.60 -18.61 4.94
CA THR A 145 -21.92 -19.01 3.71
C THR A 145 -22.79 -18.66 2.51
N PHE A 146 -22.30 -17.75 1.68
CA PHE A 146 -22.91 -17.40 0.41
C PHE A 146 -22.44 -18.37 -0.67
N ARG A 147 -23.39 -19.04 -1.31
CA ARG A 147 -23.13 -20.01 -2.39
C ARG A 147 -23.31 -19.37 -3.75
N ASN A 148 -22.72 -19.98 -4.77
CA ASN A 148 -22.87 -19.58 -6.18
C ASN A 148 -22.35 -18.16 -6.49
N VAL A 149 -21.31 -17.69 -5.79
CA VAL A 149 -20.67 -16.39 -6.08
C VAL A 149 -19.69 -16.44 -7.26
N GLY A 150 -19.59 -17.58 -7.93
CA GLY A 150 -18.67 -17.85 -9.05
C GLY A 150 -17.23 -18.11 -8.61
N ASP A 151 -16.35 -18.41 -9.56
CA ASP A 151 -14.93 -18.64 -9.30
C ASP A 151 -14.22 -17.30 -9.03
N ILE A 152 -14.12 -16.97 -7.74
CA ILE A 152 -13.49 -15.73 -7.28
C ILE A 152 -12.00 -15.77 -7.59
N ASN A 153 -11.54 -14.79 -8.36
CA ASN A 153 -10.13 -14.61 -8.73
C ASN A 153 -9.45 -13.39 -8.09
N MET A 154 -10.23 -12.53 -7.44
CA MET A 154 -9.77 -11.45 -6.58
C MET A 154 -10.85 -11.20 -5.53
N LEU A 155 -10.45 -10.95 -4.28
CA LEU A 155 -11.33 -10.49 -3.21
C LEU A 155 -10.70 -9.27 -2.56
N ASN A 156 -11.44 -8.17 -2.48
CA ASN A 156 -11.04 -6.93 -1.84
C ASN A 156 -12.22 -6.35 -1.05
N ILE A 157 -11.96 -5.35 -0.21
CA ILE A 157 -12.96 -4.64 0.57
C ILE A 157 -12.71 -3.14 0.48
N GLY A 158 -13.76 -2.38 0.17
CA GLY A 158 -13.68 -0.93 0.10
C GLY A 158 -13.71 -0.28 1.48
N PRO A 159 -13.27 0.99 1.62
CA PRO A 159 -13.37 1.75 2.86
C PRO A 159 -14.78 1.86 3.47
N LYS A 160 -15.86 1.79 2.68
CA LYS A 160 -17.25 1.72 3.22
C LYS A 160 -17.69 0.30 3.62
N GLY A 161 -16.83 -0.69 3.48
CA GLY A 161 -17.07 -2.08 3.89
C GLY A 161 -17.75 -2.96 2.85
N TYR A 162 -17.98 -2.47 1.63
CA TYR A 162 -18.48 -3.32 0.55
C TYR A 162 -17.41 -4.32 0.11
N ILE A 163 -17.84 -5.55 -0.19
CA ILE A 163 -16.96 -6.58 -0.73
C ILE A 163 -16.89 -6.42 -2.24
N TRP A 164 -15.68 -6.46 -2.78
CA TRP A 164 -15.44 -6.40 -4.21
C TRP A 164 -14.73 -7.66 -4.63
N PHE A 165 -15.26 -8.33 -5.65
CA PHE A 165 -14.61 -9.51 -6.18
C PHE A 165 -14.71 -9.58 -7.68
N THR A 166 -13.79 -10.34 -8.26
CA THR A 166 -13.82 -10.66 -9.68
C THR A 166 -14.08 -12.13 -9.89
N THR A 167 -14.88 -12.45 -10.89
CA THR A 167 -15.02 -13.81 -11.41
C THR A 167 -14.46 -13.87 -12.81
N TYR A 168 -13.80 -14.97 -13.17
CA TYR A 168 -13.21 -15.14 -14.50
C TYR A 168 -13.88 -16.30 -15.23
N SER A 169 -14.39 -16.03 -16.43
CA SER A 169 -15.06 -17.02 -17.26
C SER A 169 -14.84 -16.72 -18.74
N PHE A 170 -14.36 -17.72 -19.50
CA PHE A 170 -14.16 -17.65 -20.95
C PHE A 170 -13.43 -16.38 -21.44
N GLY A 171 -12.33 -16.00 -20.79
CA GLY A 171 -11.57 -14.81 -21.19
C GLY A 171 -12.15 -13.49 -20.70
N THR A 172 -13.29 -13.50 -20.00
CA THR A 172 -13.92 -12.29 -19.47
C THR A 172 -13.89 -12.31 -17.94
N THR A 173 -13.49 -11.19 -17.36
CA THR A 173 -13.57 -10.93 -15.92
C THR A 173 -14.78 -10.07 -15.63
N SER A 174 -15.66 -10.52 -14.75
CA SER A 174 -16.75 -9.69 -14.22
C SER A 174 -16.30 -9.08 -12.89
N LEU A 175 -16.43 -7.77 -12.74
CA LEU A 175 -16.25 -7.09 -11.46
C LEU A 175 -17.62 -6.97 -10.78
N THR A 176 -17.70 -7.39 -9.51
CA THR A 176 -18.94 -7.39 -8.74
C THR A 176 -18.70 -6.75 -7.39
N LYS A 177 -19.61 -5.84 -7.00
CA LYS A 177 -19.71 -5.28 -5.67
C LYS A 177 -20.79 -6.04 -4.92
N ALA A 178 -20.43 -6.71 -3.83
CA ALA A 178 -21.32 -7.37 -2.90
C ALA A 178 -21.66 -6.44 -1.73
N ILE A 179 -22.95 -6.19 -1.57
CA ILE A 179 -23.55 -5.50 -0.44
C ILE A 179 -24.10 -6.58 0.49
N LEU A 180 -23.61 -6.59 1.71
CA LEU A 180 -23.99 -7.57 2.72
C LEU A 180 -24.89 -6.89 3.74
N SER A 181 -26.06 -7.44 3.96
CA SER A 181 -26.97 -6.98 5.01
C SER A 181 -26.66 -7.64 6.35
N ASP A 182 -27.20 -7.06 7.41
CA ASP A 182 -27.03 -7.57 8.78
C ASP A 182 -27.75 -8.91 8.99
N ASP A 183 -28.83 -9.16 8.25
CA ASP A 183 -29.59 -10.42 8.25
C ASP A 183 -28.91 -11.54 7.45
N GLY A 184 -27.77 -11.25 6.80
CA GLY A 184 -26.99 -12.24 6.08
C GLY A 184 -27.48 -12.50 4.66
N GLU A 185 -28.26 -11.61 4.07
CA GLU A 185 -28.44 -11.58 2.61
C GLU A 185 -27.26 -10.90 1.91
N ILE A 186 -27.08 -11.23 0.62
CA ILE A 186 -26.08 -10.63 -0.25
C ILE A 186 -26.76 -10.08 -1.50
N THR A 187 -26.59 -8.79 -1.74
CA THR A 187 -26.98 -8.15 -3.00
C THR A 187 -25.72 -7.99 -3.85
N LEU A 188 -25.78 -8.48 -5.09
CA LEU A 188 -24.69 -8.38 -6.05
C LEU A 188 -24.99 -7.29 -7.07
N GLU A 189 -24.10 -6.30 -7.16
CA GLU A 189 -24.14 -5.24 -8.15
C GLU A 189 -23.04 -5.48 -9.18
N ALA A 190 -23.42 -5.60 -10.45
CA ALA A 190 -22.49 -5.78 -11.55
C ALA A 190 -21.84 -4.43 -11.89
N MET A 191 -20.51 -4.37 -11.73
CA MET A 191 -19.73 -3.14 -11.91
C MET A 191 -19.19 -3.00 -13.34
N GLY A 192 -19.09 -4.13 -14.05
CA GLY A 192 -18.64 -4.18 -15.43
C GLY A 192 -18.00 -5.52 -15.79
N SER A 193 -17.79 -5.72 -17.10
CA SER A 193 -17.10 -6.88 -17.66
C SER A 193 -15.89 -6.43 -18.45
N PHE A 194 -14.76 -7.10 -18.24
CA PHE A 194 -13.47 -6.71 -18.76
C PHE A 194 -12.83 -7.91 -19.48
N PRO A 195 -12.14 -7.71 -20.61
CA PRO A 195 -11.57 -8.81 -21.40
C PRO A 195 -10.33 -9.47 -20.76
N ASN A 196 -9.90 -9.03 -19.57
CA ASN A 196 -8.67 -9.50 -18.93
C ASN A 196 -8.85 -9.69 -17.43
N ALA A 197 -8.01 -10.54 -16.83
CA ALA A 197 -7.97 -10.76 -15.39
C ALA A 197 -7.70 -9.44 -14.65
N ILE A 198 -8.66 -9.01 -13.83
CA ILE A 198 -8.44 -7.95 -12.84
C ILE A 198 -7.86 -8.64 -11.61
N THR A 199 -6.58 -8.38 -11.36
CA THR A 199 -5.82 -8.97 -10.25
C THR A 199 -5.68 -8.03 -9.06
N HIS A 200 -6.04 -6.75 -9.25
CA HIS A 200 -5.97 -5.74 -8.21
C HIS A 200 -7.01 -4.64 -8.47
N ILE A 201 -7.54 -4.09 -7.37
CA ILE A 201 -8.38 -2.91 -7.31
C ILE A 201 -7.89 -2.09 -6.12
N SER A 202 -7.88 -0.78 -6.29
CA SER A 202 -7.51 0.18 -5.26
C SER A 202 -8.67 1.18 -5.14
N PHE A 203 -8.95 1.64 -3.94
CA PHE A 203 -10.08 2.53 -3.63
C PHE A 203 -9.58 3.92 -3.23
N ASP A 204 -10.41 4.93 -3.42
CA ASP A 204 -10.29 6.17 -2.66
C ASP A 204 -11.18 6.12 -1.41
N ILE A 205 -11.14 7.18 -0.62
CA ILE A 205 -11.91 7.29 0.63
C ILE A 205 -13.44 7.25 0.41
N ASP A 206 -13.90 7.55 -0.81
CA ASP A 206 -15.30 7.61 -1.19
C ASP A 206 -15.80 6.32 -1.85
N ASP A 207 -15.02 5.23 -1.84
CA ASP A 207 -15.28 3.95 -2.52
C ASP A 207 -15.33 4.05 -4.05
N LYS A 208 -14.86 5.16 -4.64
CA LYS A 208 -14.48 5.13 -6.06
C LYS A 208 -13.19 4.34 -6.17
N TYR A 209 -12.90 3.85 -7.38
CA TYR A 209 -11.87 2.84 -7.51
C TYR A 209 -11.05 2.97 -8.77
N TYR A 210 -9.80 2.53 -8.64
CA TYR A 210 -8.81 2.48 -9.68
C TYR A 210 -8.66 1.04 -10.17
N LEU A 211 -8.89 0.84 -11.47
CA LEU A 211 -8.65 -0.43 -12.14
C LEU A 211 -7.44 -0.33 -13.04
N PRO A 212 -6.34 -1.06 -12.74
CA PRO A 212 -5.29 -1.28 -13.71
C PRO A 212 -5.82 -2.23 -14.79
N GLN A 213 -5.94 -1.73 -16.02
CA GLN A 213 -6.32 -2.53 -17.18
C GLN A 213 -5.06 -2.87 -18.00
N GLY A 214 -4.65 -4.15 -17.94
CA GLY A 214 -3.69 -4.74 -18.89
C GLY A 214 -4.41 -5.19 -20.17
N ASN A 215 -3.73 -5.19 -21.31
CA ASN A 215 -4.33 -5.35 -22.64
C ASN A 215 -4.35 -6.79 -23.18
N ASN A 216 -5.37 -7.11 -24.00
CA ASN A 216 -5.31 -8.27 -24.92
C ASN A 216 -6.16 -8.16 -26.22
N VAL A 217 -6.76 -7.00 -26.55
CA VAL A 217 -7.53 -6.85 -27.81
C VAL A 217 -7.01 -5.72 -28.69
N ASP A 218 -6.56 -4.59 -28.13
CA ASP A 218 -5.86 -3.53 -28.88
C ASP A 218 -4.52 -3.24 -28.21
N TRP A 219 -3.42 -3.80 -28.72
CA TRP A 219 -2.10 -3.95 -28.09
C TRP A 219 -1.37 -2.71 -27.53
N ASN A 220 -1.99 -1.53 -27.40
CA ASN A 220 -1.26 -0.26 -27.25
C ASN A 220 -1.60 0.65 -26.05
N THR A 221 -2.54 0.33 -25.16
CA THR A 221 -2.82 1.17 -23.97
C THR A 221 -3.05 0.39 -22.68
N ASN A 222 -2.03 0.32 -21.83
CA ASN A 222 -2.24 0.05 -20.41
C ASN A 222 -2.90 1.29 -19.81
N ALA A 223 -3.89 1.15 -18.94
CA ALA A 223 -4.53 2.31 -18.34
C ALA A 223 -4.90 2.07 -16.87
N ILE A 224 -5.00 3.18 -16.14
CA ILE A 224 -5.72 3.21 -14.87
C ILE A 224 -7.07 3.88 -15.17
N LEU A 225 -8.15 3.15 -14.92
CA LEU A 225 -9.50 3.69 -14.96
C LEU A 225 -9.88 4.16 -13.57
N TYR A 226 -10.21 5.43 -13.40
CA TYR A 226 -10.85 5.95 -12.19
C TYR A 226 -12.36 5.87 -12.39
N MET A 227 -13.00 5.08 -11.53
CA MET A 227 -14.37 4.63 -11.70
C MET A 227 -15.25 5.13 -10.56
N ASN A 228 -16.43 5.68 -10.90
CA ASN A 228 -17.51 5.96 -9.95
C ASN A 228 -18.73 5.14 -10.35
N GLY A 229 -18.95 4.04 -9.62
CA GLY A 229 -19.87 3.01 -10.06
C GLY A 229 -19.41 2.44 -11.41
N ASN A 230 -20.32 2.39 -12.39
CA ASN A 230 -20.03 1.87 -13.73
C ASN A 230 -19.48 2.95 -14.68
N ASN A 231 -19.30 4.18 -14.20
CA ASN A 231 -18.85 5.30 -15.03
C ASN A 231 -17.34 5.49 -14.89
N ILE A 232 -16.65 5.63 -16.01
CA ILE A 232 -15.25 6.08 -16.05
C ILE A 232 -15.25 7.59 -15.85
N GLU A 233 -14.77 8.09 -14.72
CA GLU A 233 -14.60 9.53 -14.47
C GLU A 233 -13.32 10.06 -15.10
N SER A 234 -12.24 9.27 -15.05
CA SER A 234 -10.99 9.59 -15.74
C SER A 234 -10.24 8.33 -16.18
N LYS A 235 -9.38 8.50 -17.19
CA LYS A 235 -8.52 7.44 -17.72
C LYS A 235 -7.11 7.97 -17.82
N ILE A 236 -6.19 7.33 -17.11
CA ILE A 236 -4.76 7.60 -17.21
C ILE A 236 -4.17 6.57 -18.16
N SER A 237 -3.83 6.99 -19.37
CA SER A 237 -3.20 6.10 -20.35
C SER A 237 -1.71 5.95 -20.06
N SER A 238 -1.16 4.76 -20.30
CA SER A 238 0.22 4.40 -20.07
C SER A 238 0.73 3.54 -21.21
N SER A 239 1.91 3.89 -21.74
CA SER A 239 2.67 3.05 -22.65
C SER A 239 3.38 1.88 -21.96
N GLN A 240 3.32 1.82 -20.63
CA GLN A 240 3.98 0.83 -19.78
C GLN A 240 2.98 -0.07 -19.04
N TYR A 241 3.41 -1.28 -18.70
CA TYR A 241 2.62 -2.19 -17.86
C TYR A 241 2.46 -1.62 -16.46
N ILE A 242 1.22 -1.47 -16.02
CA ILE A 242 0.88 -1.01 -14.67
C ILE A 242 0.62 -2.24 -13.81
N PHE A 243 1.45 -2.43 -12.79
CA PHE A 243 1.41 -3.64 -11.97
C PHE A 243 0.63 -3.48 -10.68
N ARG A 244 0.78 -2.33 -10.02
CA ARG A 244 0.18 -2.09 -8.71
C ARG A 244 0.02 -0.60 -8.47
N LEU A 245 -1.03 -0.27 -7.74
CA LEU A 245 -1.31 1.04 -7.18
C LEU A 245 -1.10 0.97 -5.68
N VAL A 246 -0.55 2.04 -5.10
CA VAL A 246 -0.50 2.22 -3.66
C VAL A 246 -1.14 3.54 -3.33
N GLU A 247 -2.14 3.45 -2.47
CA GLU A 247 -2.90 4.58 -1.98
C GLU A 247 -2.03 5.40 -1.04
N ASN A 248 -2.03 6.72 -1.26
CA ASN A 248 -1.50 7.68 -0.29
C ASN A 248 -2.67 8.19 0.55
N PHE A 249 -2.86 7.61 1.74
CA PHE A 249 -3.94 7.99 2.65
C PHE A 249 -3.68 9.29 3.41
N SER A 250 -2.45 9.82 3.39
CA SER A 250 -2.02 10.83 4.36
C SER A 250 -2.36 12.27 3.96
N LEU A 251 -2.85 12.51 2.75
CA LEU A 251 -2.92 13.88 2.22
C LEU A 251 -4.29 14.12 1.62
N GLN A 252 -4.87 15.27 1.95
CA GLN A 252 -6.17 15.75 1.44
C GLN A 252 -6.21 15.97 -0.09
N LYS A 253 -5.25 15.41 -0.82
CA LYS A 253 -5.16 15.34 -2.28
C LYS A 253 -4.92 13.87 -2.62
N GLU A 254 -5.92 13.23 -3.18
CA GLU A 254 -5.86 11.86 -3.69
C GLU A 254 -4.67 11.70 -4.65
N ARG A 255 -3.63 11.01 -4.19
CA ARG A 255 -2.42 10.70 -4.95
C ARG A 255 -2.15 9.21 -4.84
N PHE A 256 -1.62 8.63 -5.91
CA PHE A 256 -1.32 7.20 -5.95
C PHE A 256 0.10 7.00 -6.43
N TYR A 257 0.80 6.07 -5.81
CA TYR A 257 2.07 5.59 -6.33
C TYR A 257 1.80 4.45 -7.29
N VAL A 258 2.48 4.50 -8.42
CA VAL A 258 2.32 3.51 -9.48
C VAL A 258 3.65 2.82 -9.70
N ILE A 259 3.58 1.49 -9.70
CA ILE A 259 4.63 0.69 -10.30
C ILE A 259 4.29 0.49 -11.76
N ALA A 260 5.12 1.09 -12.61
CA ALA A 260 5.07 0.90 -14.05
C ALA A 260 6.41 0.38 -14.57
N GLY A 261 6.37 -0.44 -15.62
CA GLY A 261 7.56 -0.98 -16.25
C GLY A 261 7.42 -1.12 -17.77
N PRO A 262 8.48 -0.87 -18.56
CA PRO A 262 8.47 -1.16 -19.99
C PRO A 262 8.35 -2.67 -20.26
N THR A 263 8.74 -3.50 -19.30
CA THR A 263 8.66 -4.96 -19.36
C THR A 263 8.24 -5.50 -17.99
N ALA A 264 7.83 -6.78 -17.94
CA ALA A 264 7.62 -7.50 -16.68
C ALA A 264 8.90 -7.74 -15.85
N SER A 265 10.04 -7.20 -16.29
CA SER A 265 11.36 -7.44 -15.71
C SER A 265 12.10 -6.14 -15.36
N SER A 266 11.45 -4.99 -15.38
CA SER A 266 12.04 -3.72 -14.95
C SER A 266 10.96 -2.78 -14.50
N PHE A 267 11.00 -2.42 -13.22
CA PHE A 267 9.94 -1.67 -12.56
C PHE A 267 10.45 -0.35 -12.04
N TYR A 268 9.62 0.68 -12.22
CA TYR A 268 9.83 2.03 -11.76
C TYR A 268 8.70 2.42 -10.82
N LEU A 269 9.07 3.09 -9.73
CA LEU A 269 8.14 3.74 -8.82
C LEU A 269 8.01 5.20 -9.28
N SER A 270 6.79 5.59 -9.60
CA SER A 270 6.42 6.95 -9.96
C SER A 270 5.21 7.40 -9.14
N LEU A 271 5.14 8.69 -8.83
CA LEU A 271 3.98 9.28 -8.20
C LEU A 271 3.02 9.78 -9.29
N LEU A 272 1.75 9.40 -9.21
CA LEU A 272 0.68 9.94 -10.04
C LEU A 272 -0.19 10.89 -9.23
N ASN A 273 -0.61 11.96 -9.89
CA ASN A 273 -1.62 12.89 -9.40
C ASN A 273 -2.90 12.67 -10.19
N ASN A 274 -4.06 12.73 -9.54
CA ASN A 274 -5.37 12.49 -10.16
C ASN A 274 -5.70 13.44 -11.33
N ASN A 275 -5.03 14.59 -11.41
CA ASN A 275 -5.18 15.53 -12.53
C ASN A 275 -4.36 15.14 -13.78
N VAL A 276 -3.57 14.06 -13.73
CA VAL A 276 -2.72 13.64 -14.85
C VAL A 276 -3.55 12.78 -15.80
N VAL A 277 -3.74 13.27 -17.03
CA VAL A 277 -4.51 12.57 -18.07
C VAL A 277 -3.68 11.48 -18.78
N GLU A 278 -2.35 11.57 -18.73
CA GLU A 278 -1.44 10.61 -19.38
C GLU A 278 -0.17 10.37 -18.55
N PHE A 279 0.17 9.10 -18.34
CA PHE A 279 1.43 8.69 -17.75
C PHE A 279 2.51 8.57 -18.83
N ASN A 280 3.37 9.58 -18.92
CA ASN A 280 4.54 9.55 -19.81
C ASN A 280 5.84 9.26 -19.03
N SER A 281 6.35 8.04 -19.21
CA SER A 281 7.53 7.55 -18.51
C SER A 281 8.86 8.25 -18.85
N THR A 282 8.89 9.11 -19.87
CA THR A 282 10.09 9.88 -20.23
C THR A 282 10.17 11.22 -19.50
N THR A 283 9.04 11.77 -19.05
CA THR A 283 8.98 13.11 -18.45
C THR A 283 8.74 13.09 -16.94
N GLN A 284 8.18 12.01 -16.39
CA GLN A 284 7.96 11.90 -14.95
C GLN A 284 9.21 11.43 -14.21
N PRO A 285 9.54 12.05 -13.05
CA PRO A 285 10.54 11.53 -12.13
C PRO A 285 10.19 10.09 -11.75
N LYS A 286 11.21 9.22 -11.78
CA LYS A 286 11.03 7.80 -11.51
C LYS A 286 12.22 7.24 -10.78
N THR A 287 11.94 6.36 -9.83
CA THR A 287 12.97 5.61 -9.12
C THR A 287 12.96 4.19 -9.58
N TYR A 288 14.14 3.72 -10.00
CA TYR A 288 14.30 2.34 -10.38
C TYR A 288 14.20 1.43 -9.15
N VAL A 289 13.23 0.50 -9.17
CA VAL A 289 12.97 -0.40 -8.04
C VAL A 289 13.72 -1.72 -8.20
N GLY A 290 13.93 -2.19 -9.44
CA GLY A 290 14.72 -3.38 -9.74
C GLY A 290 14.30 -4.12 -10.99
N LYS A 291 15.05 -5.21 -11.31
CA LYS A 291 14.73 -6.13 -12.42
C LYS A 291 13.78 -7.27 -12.04
N GLN A 292 13.41 -7.36 -10.76
CA GLN A 292 12.61 -8.47 -10.23
C GLN A 292 11.17 -8.04 -10.03
N SER A 293 10.24 -8.99 -10.15
CA SER A 293 8.80 -8.78 -9.90
C SER A 293 8.63 -8.17 -8.52
N VAL A 294 8.35 -6.87 -8.47
CA VAL A 294 7.89 -6.26 -7.22
C VAL A 294 6.58 -6.95 -6.88
N ILE A 295 6.58 -7.65 -5.75
CA ILE A 295 5.48 -8.51 -5.33
C ILE A 295 4.41 -7.64 -4.68
N ASN A 296 4.84 -6.68 -3.87
CA ASN A 296 3.95 -5.87 -3.05
C ASN A 296 4.59 -4.52 -2.69
N LEU A 297 3.76 -3.56 -2.33
CA LEU A 297 4.17 -2.26 -1.83
C LEU A 297 3.34 -1.89 -0.61
N LEU A 298 3.93 -1.10 0.28
CA LEU A 298 3.26 -0.55 1.45
C LEU A 298 3.78 0.85 1.70
N SER A 299 2.89 1.83 1.85
CA SER A 299 3.23 3.13 2.40
C SER A 299 3.16 3.09 3.93
N ASP A 300 3.94 3.94 4.60
CA ASP A 300 3.65 4.23 5.99
C ASP A 300 2.45 5.19 6.14
N ASN A 301 2.01 5.39 7.39
CA ASN A 301 0.83 6.21 7.66
C ASN A 301 0.96 7.66 7.18
N SER A 302 2.19 8.19 7.09
CA SER A 302 2.48 9.52 6.57
C SER A 302 2.71 9.53 5.05
N SER A 303 2.76 8.34 4.42
CA SER A 303 3.12 8.12 3.01
C SER A 303 4.45 8.76 2.60
N ARG A 304 5.35 8.95 3.57
CA ARG A 304 6.70 9.47 3.37
C ARG A 304 7.70 8.35 3.14
N LEU A 305 7.39 7.13 3.57
CA LEU A 305 8.16 5.93 3.26
C LEU A 305 7.32 4.95 2.45
N ILE A 306 7.93 4.43 1.38
CA ILE A 306 7.40 3.32 0.60
C ILE A 306 8.33 2.13 0.75
N TYR A 307 7.77 1.03 1.19
CA TYR A 307 8.42 -0.26 1.24
C TYR A 307 8.05 -1.04 -0.02
N ALA A 308 9.03 -1.66 -0.65
CA ALA A 308 8.84 -2.55 -1.79
C ALA A 308 9.37 -3.94 -1.47
N LEU A 309 8.48 -4.92 -1.51
CA LEU A 309 8.84 -6.33 -1.41
C LEU A 309 9.16 -6.84 -2.82
N THR A 310 10.40 -7.27 -3.00
CA THR A 310 10.85 -8.02 -4.18
C THR A 310 10.86 -9.52 -3.86
N ILE A 311 11.25 -10.34 -4.84
CA ILE A 311 11.36 -11.79 -4.67
C ILE A 311 12.42 -12.16 -3.62
N ASN A 312 13.42 -11.32 -3.36
CA ASN A 312 14.51 -11.67 -2.45
C ASN A 312 14.85 -10.56 -1.45
N SER A 313 14.08 -9.47 -1.40
CA SER A 313 14.42 -8.36 -0.51
C SER A 313 13.25 -7.46 -0.20
N VAL A 314 13.35 -6.74 0.91
CA VAL A 314 12.57 -5.53 1.15
C VAL A 314 13.46 -4.32 0.89
N LYS A 315 12.96 -3.40 0.08
CA LYS A 315 13.58 -2.10 -0.17
C LYS A 315 12.73 -1.00 0.46
N ALA A 316 13.35 0.02 1.01
CA ALA A 316 12.66 1.20 1.50
C ALA A 316 13.05 2.41 0.65
N TYR A 317 12.09 3.28 0.39
CA TYR A 317 12.22 4.49 -0.40
C TYR A 317 11.62 5.65 0.39
N ARG A 318 12.35 6.77 0.45
CA ARG A 318 11.84 8.05 0.95
C ARG A 318 11.15 8.80 -0.16
N MET A 319 9.99 9.37 0.16
CA MET A 319 9.24 10.24 -0.71
C MET A 319 9.53 11.70 -0.33
N PHE A 320 10.01 12.49 -1.29
CA PHE A 320 10.15 13.92 -1.11
C PHE A 320 8.86 14.63 -1.53
N ASP A 321 8.40 15.51 -0.63
CA ASP A 321 7.38 16.54 -0.86
C ASP A 321 6.07 16.09 -1.55
N PRO A 322 5.16 15.46 -0.80
CA PRO A 322 3.85 15.16 -1.34
C PRO A 322 2.88 16.37 -1.23
N GLU A 323 3.34 17.58 -0.91
CA GLU A 323 2.46 18.75 -0.71
C GLU A 323 2.57 19.83 -1.79
N SER A 324 3.78 20.11 -2.32
CA SER A 324 4.01 21.19 -3.31
C SER A 324 3.26 21.02 -4.64
N GLY A 325 2.75 19.81 -4.93
CA GLY A 325 1.99 19.53 -6.15
C GLY A 325 2.87 19.44 -7.40
N VAL A 326 4.18 19.68 -7.26
CA VAL A 326 5.19 19.45 -8.28
C VAL A 326 5.97 18.22 -7.85
N ILE A 327 5.96 17.18 -8.69
CA ILE A 327 6.85 16.04 -8.53
C ILE A 327 8.21 16.54 -9.02
N SER A 328 8.99 17.20 -8.16
CA SER A 328 10.35 17.62 -8.54
C SER A 328 11.33 16.46 -8.42
N ASP A 329 11.11 15.56 -7.46
CA ASP A 329 12.10 14.57 -7.07
C ASP A 329 11.56 13.14 -7.10
N ALA A 330 12.42 12.23 -7.54
CA ALA A 330 12.13 10.81 -7.52
C ALA A 330 12.28 10.25 -6.09
N PRO A 331 11.55 9.18 -5.71
CA PRO A 331 11.76 8.49 -4.44
C PRO A 331 13.25 8.17 -4.19
N LYS A 332 13.82 8.52 -3.03
CA LYS A 332 15.22 8.23 -2.71
C LYS A 332 15.33 6.87 -2.04
N PHE A 333 16.18 6.00 -2.58
CA PHE A 333 16.46 4.71 -1.97
C PHE A 333 17.08 4.91 -0.58
N PHE A 334 16.48 4.25 0.42
CA PHE A 334 16.82 4.40 1.83
C PHE A 334 17.58 3.18 2.37
N GLY A 335 17.18 1.98 1.97
CA GLY A 335 17.83 0.76 2.43
C GLY A 335 17.24 -0.49 1.81
N GLU A 336 17.96 -1.60 1.94
CA GLU A 336 17.55 -2.91 1.48
C GLU A 336 17.95 -3.98 2.48
N ILE A 337 17.07 -4.97 2.68
CA ILE A 337 17.39 -6.18 3.41
C ILE A 337 17.06 -7.40 2.56
N SER A 338 18.05 -8.28 2.41
CA SER A 338 17.90 -9.54 1.69
C SER A 338 17.15 -10.56 2.54
N LEU A 339 16.18 -11.23 1.93
CA LEU A 339 15.41 -12.33 2.49
C LEU A 339 15.96 -13.64 1.91
N LEU A 340 16.44 -14.52 2.77
CA LEU A 340 17.22 -15.69 2.35
C LEU A 340 16.40 -16.78 1.63
N ASP A 341 15.07 -16.75 1.71
CA ASP A 341 14.21 -17.74 1.04
C ASP A 341 12.76 -17.26 0.90
N SER A 342 12.48 -16.38 -0.06
CA SER A 342 11.15 -15.78 -0.23
C SER A 342 10.28 -16.46 -1.31
N ARG A 343 10.67 -17.66 -1.77
CA ARG A 343 9.87 -18.41 -2.75
C ARG A 343 8.47 -18.67 -2.20
N GLY A 344 7.48 -17.95 -2.72
CA GLY A 344 6.06 -18.15 -2.41
C GLY A 344 5.45 -17.18 -1.39
N GLY A 345 6.20 -16.18 -0.90
CA GLY A 345 5.69 -15.11 -0.05
C GLY A 345 5.06 -13.95 -0.80
N MET A 346 3.78 -13.63 -0.56
CA MET A 346 3.03 -12.64 -1.37
C MET A 346 2.48 -11.43 -0.60
N GLY A 347 2.93 -11.19 0.62
CA GLY A 347 2.37 -10.12 1.43
C GLY A 347 3.33 -9.62 2.49
N PHE A 348 3.20 -8.34 2.79
CA PHE A 348 3.74 -7.77 4.00
C PHE A 348 2.81 -6.68 4.52
N THR A 349 2.89 -6.42 5.82
CA THR A 349 2.10 -5.40 6.51
C THR A 349 2.96 -4.72 7.56
N LYS A 350 2.46 -3.67 8.19
CA LYS A 350 3.19 -2.87 9.18
C LYS A 350 2.35 -2.67 10.44
N HIS A 351 2.98 -2.65 11.59
CA HIS A 351 2.42 -2.17 12.85
C HIS A 351 3.53 -1.38 13.56
N GLN A 352 3.23 -0.14 13.97
CA GLN A 352 4.23 0.76 14.57
C GLN A 352 5.49 0.88 13.70
N ASP A 353 6.68 0.59 14.23
CA ASP A 353 7.97 0.56 13.55
C ASP A 353 8.36 -0.86 13.07
N LYS A 354 7.41 -1.80 12.97
CA LYS A 354 7.66 -3.18 12.54
C LYS A 354 7.02 -3.48 11.20
N LEU A 355 7.80 -4.08 10.31
CA LEU A 355 7.33 -4.69 9.07
C LEU A 355 7.24 -6.20 9.24
N TYR A 356 6.12 -6.80 8.89
CA TYR A 356 5.93 -8.25 8.89
C TYR A 356 5.89 -8.73 7.45
N VAL A 357 6.88 -9.52 7.04
CA VAL A 357 7.03 -9.99 5.67
C VAL A 357 6.87 -11.50 5.64
N PHE A 358 5.94 -11.99 4.83
CA PHE A 358 5.56 -13.39 4.80
C PHE A 358 6.22 -14.08 3.61
N SER A 359 7.01 -15.13 3.87
CA SER A 359 7.39 -16.15 2.88
C SER A 359 6.40 -17.32 2.90
N ALA A 360 6.69 -18.39 2.16
CA ALA A 360 5.88 -19.60 2.20
C ALA A 360 5.92 -20.33 3.56
N ASP A 361 6.98 -20.10 4.35
CA ASP A 361 7.30 -20.86 5.56
C ASP A 361 7.75 -19.99 6.76
N LYS A 362 7.91 -18.68 6.57
CA LYS A 362 8.44 -17.75 7.58
C LYS A 362 7.74 -16.40 7.57
N ILE A 363 7.69 -15.77 8.74
CA ILE A 363 7.45 -14.33 8.91
C ILE A 363 8.77 -13.71 9.32
N TYR A 364 9.27 -12.77 8.52
CA TYR A 364 10.35 -11.89 8.93
C TYR A 364 9.75 -10.66 9.60
N ILE A 365 10.18 -10.39 10.83
CA ILE A 365 9.89 -9.16 11.54
C ILE A 365 11.09 -8.24 11.32
N ILE A 366 10.88 -7.14 10.62
CA ILE A 366 11.93 -6.20 10.25
C ILE A 366 11.67 -4.86 10.94
N ASN A 367 12.72 -4.22 11.44
CA ASN A 367 12.60 -2.84 11.88
C ASN A 367 12.35 -1.95 10.65
N ALA A 368 11.18 -1.33 10.61
CA ALA A 368 10.82 -0.34 9.62
C ALA A 368 11.02 1.05 10.22
N GLY A 369 11.70 1.92 9.47
CA GLY A 369 11.75 3.33 9.84
C GLY A 369 10.34 3.91 10.05
N GLN A 370 10.23 4.85 10.97
CA GLN A 370 9.04 5.68 11.07
C GLN A 370 9.35 7.02 10.43
N ALA A 371 8.65 7.38 9.36
CA ALA A 371 8.51 8.80 9.04
C ALA A 371 7.26 9.28 9.76
N GLY A 372 7.45 9.98 10.86
CA GLY A 372 6.34 10.45 11.67
C GLY A 372 6.81 11.26 12.86
N ILE A 373 6.35 12.52 12.88
CA ILE A 373 6.29 13.38 14.05
C ILE A 373 5.69 12.54 15.18
N HIS A 374 6.46 12.25 16.22
CA HIS A 374 5.82 11.93 17.50
C HIS A 374 4.87 13.10 17.76
N PRO A 375 3.54 12.91 17.93
CA PRO A 375 2.71 14.00 18.40
C PRO A 375 3.43 14.60 19.60
N PRO A 376 3.57 15.95 19.68
CA PRO A 376 4.23 16.55 20.83
C PRO A 376 3.61 15.89 22.05
N ILE A 377 4.46 15.32 22.90
CA ILE A 377 4.04 14.81 24.19
C ILE A 377 3.49 16.05 24.89
N CYS A 378 2.18 16.26 24.79
CA CYS A 378 1.48 17.25 25.58
C CYS A 378 1.56 16.72 27.00
N ASN A 379 2.59 17.16 27.73
CA ASN A 379 2.62 17.11 29.19
C ASN A 379 1.58 18.08 29.74
#